data_AF-A0A528CWY2-F1
#
_entry.id   AF-A0A528CWY2-F1
#
_cell.length_a   1.000
_cell.length_b   1.000
_cell.length_c   1.000
_cell.angle_alpha   90.00
_cell.angle_beta   90.00
_cell.angle_gamma   90.00
#
_symmetry.space_group_name_H-M   'P 1'
#
loop_
_entity.id
_entity.type
_entity.pdbx_description
1 polymer ?
#
loop_
_entity_poly.entity_id
_entity_poly.type
_entity_poly.pdbx_seq_one_letter_code
_entity_poly.pdbx_strand_id
1 'polypeptide(L)'
;ARKIGQMAERSGLSREEYMTLLDQIWSRRAEVAIAIGKLAATARANGNVLLAHDEASPEERIYFRGLGARASEFPLTLETAKAARQMGEDVILGAPNVVRGGSH
;
A
#
# COMPACT_ATOMS: atom_id res chain seq x y z
N ALA A 1 -12.44 -3.31 20.18
CA ALA A 1 -13.89 -3.57 20.35
C ALA A 1 -14.79 -2.51 19.69
N ARG A 2 -14.69 -1.22 20.07
CA ARG A 2 -15.58 -0.15 19.58
C ARG A 2 -15.55 0.08 18.04
N LYS A 3 -14.38 -0.03 17.41
CA LYS A 3 -14.24 0.10 15.93
C LYS A 3 -14.95 -1.00 15.14
N ILE A 4 -14.96 -2.23 15.64
CA ILE A 4 -15.57 -3.37 14.94
C ILE A 4 -17.09 -3.21 14.87
N GLY A 5 -17.74 -2.76 15.95
CA GLY A 5 -19.18 -2.50 15.96
C GLY A 5 -19.59 -1.42 14.95
N GLN A 6 -18.84 -0.31 14.90
CA GLN A 6 -19.09 0.77 13.93
C GLN A 6 -18.87 0.31 12.47
N MET A 7 -17.87 -0.53 12.23
CA MET A 7 -17.64 -1.07 10.88
C MET A 7 -18.69 -2.09 10.46
N ALA A 8 -19.15 -2.94 11.40
CA ALA A 8 -20.25 -3.87 11.15
C ALA A 8 -21.52 -3.11 10.76
N GLU A 9 -21.89 -2.06 11.51
CA GLU A 9 -23.03 -1.20 11.19
C GLU A 9 -22.91 -0.54 9.81
N ARG A 10 -21.73 0.00 9.47
CA ARG A 10 -21.47 0.59 8.13
C ARG A 10 -21.54 -0.43 6.99
N SER A 11 -21.25 -1.71 7.27
CA SER A 11 -21.36 -2.80 6.30
C SER A 11 -22.79 -3.33 6.13
N GLY A 12 -23.73 -2.93 7.00
CA GLY A 12 -25.09 -3.46 7.04
C GLY A 12 -25.20 -4.88 7.61
N LEU A 13 -24.12 -5.41 8.19
CA LEU A 13 -24.06 -6.76 8.77
C LEU A 13 -24.23 -6.72 10.28
N SER A 14 -24.73 -7.80 10.86
CA SER A 14 -24.58 -8.02 12.29
C SER A 14 -23.09 -8.11 12.65
N ARG A 15 -22.78 -7.88 13.93
CA ARG A 15 -21.39 -7.98 14.41
C ARG A 15 -20.80 -9.36 14.15
N GLU A 16 -21.60 -10.42 14.30
CA GLU A 16 -21.18 -11.80 14.09
C GLU A 16 -20.84 -12.06 12.62
N GLU A 17 -21.75 -11.73 11.71
CA GLU A 17 -21.54 -11.87 10.25
C GLU A 17 -20.33 -11.05 9.78
N TYR A 18 -20.15 -9.84 10.31
CA TYR A 18 -18.99 -9.01 10.01
C TYR A 18 -17.68 -9.66 10.45
N MET A 19 -17.65 -10.28 11.64
CA MET A 19 -16.47 -11.03 12.10
C MET A 19 -16.19 -12.25 11.22
N THR A 20 -17.22 -13.01 10.82
CA THR A 20 -17.07 -14.13 9.89
C THR A 20 -16.49 -13.65 8.55
N LEU A 21 -16.97 -12.54 8.01
CA LEU A 21 -16.45 -11.96 6.77
C LEU A 21 -14.97 -11.53 6.92
N LEU A 22 -14.62 -10.88 8.04
CA LEU A 22 -13.24 -10.50 8.30
C LEU A 22 -12.30 -11.70 8.35
N ASP A 23 -12.71 -12.78 9.03
CA ASP A 23 -11.90 -14.01 9.11
C ASP A 23 -11.73 -14.66 7.73
N GLN A 24 -12.80 -14.70 6.92
CA GLN A 24 -12.73 -15.18 5.54
C GLN A 24 -11.77 -14.37 4.68
N ILE A 25 -11.85 -13.03 4.71
CA ILE A 25 -10.94 -12.16 3.96
C ILE A 25 -9.51 -12.33 4.47
N TRP A 26 -9.32 -12.32 5.80
CA TRP A 26 -8.01 -12.46 6.41
C TRP A 26 -7.35 -13.80 6.09
N SER A 27 -8.12 -14.88 5.99
CA SER A 27 -7.61 -16.21 5.62
C SER A 27 -6.90 -16.21 4.25
N ARG A 28 -7.31 -15.31 3.36
CA ARG A 28 -6.78 -15.16 1.99
C ARG A 28 -5.57 -14.23 1.89
N ARG A 29 -5.06 -13.67 3.00
CA ARG A 29 -3.94 -12.72 2.99
C ARG A 29 -2.68 -13.26 2.28
N ALA A 30 -2.46 -14.57 2.29
CA ALA A 30 -1.34 -15.19 1.57
C ALA A 30 -1.46 -15.04 0.04
N GLU A 31 -2.67 -14.85 -0.50
CA GLU A 31 -2.91 -14.62 -1.92
C GLU A 31 -2.47 -13.21 -2.38
N VAL A 32 -2.34 -12.25 -1.45
CA VAL A 32 -2.13 -10.83 -1.76
C VAL A 32 -0.83 -10.61 -2.53
N ALA A 33 0.28 -11.21 -2.10
CA ALA A 33 1.57 -11.06 -2.78
C ALA A 33 1.51 -11.56 -4.24
N ILE A 34 0.83 -12.68 -4.47
CA ILE A 34 0.64 -13.26 -5.81
C ILE A 34 -0.25 -12.33 -6.66
N ALA A 35 -1.32 -11.80 -6.08
CA ALA A 35 -2.22 -10.86 -6.77
C ALA A 35 -1.50 -9.57 -7.17
N ILE A 36 -0.68 -8.99 -6.28
CA ILE A 36 0.15 -7.81 -6.56
C ILE A 36 1.09 -8.09 -7.75
N GLY A 37 1.78 -9.23 -7.76
CA GLY A 37 2.67 -9.60 -8.86
C GLY A 37 1.95 -9.72 -10.20
N LYS A 38 0.78 -10.37 -10.22
CA LYS A 38 -0.07 -10.49 -11.42
C LYS A 38 -0.55 -9.12 -11.92
N LEU A 39 -0.99 -8.25 -11.00
CA LEU A 39 -1.45 -6.91 -11.33
C LEU A 39 -0.31 -6.06 -11.91
N ALA A 40 0.87 -6.07 -11.28
CA ALA A 40 2.03 -5.34 -11.77
C ALA A 40 2.45 -5.78 -13.18
N ALA A 41 2.50 -7.09 -13.43
CA ALA A 41 2.80 -7.65 -14.74
C ALA A 41 1.77 -7.21 -15.79
N THR A 42 0.48 -7.29 -15.46
CA THR A 42 -0.62 -6.94 -16.37
C THR A 42 -0.60 -5.45 -16.69
N ALA A 43 -0.45 -4.59 -15.69
CA ALA A 43 -0.39 -3.15 -15.86
C ALA A 43 0.78 -2.74 -16.77
N ARG A 44 1.96 -3.34 -16.56
CA ARG A 44 3.14 -3.10 -17.40
C ARG A 44 2.97 -3.60 -18.83
N ALA A 45 2.36 -4.76 -19.03
CA ALA A 45 2.05 -5.27 -20.37
C ALA A 45 1.13 -4.34 -21.16
N ASN A 46 0.31 -3.53 -20.46
CA ASN A 46 -0.54 -2.50 -21.03
C ASN A 46 0.11 -1.10 -21.07
N GLY A 47 1.44 -1.01 -20.86
CA GLY A 47 2.18 0.26 -20.96
C GLY A 47 2.05 1.21 -19.76
N ASN A 48 1.46 0.77 -18.65
CA ASN A 48 1.32 1.60 -17.46
C ASN A 48 2.64 1.73 -16.70
N VAL A 49 2.89 2.92 -16.16
CA VAL A 49 3.99 3.17 -15.23
C VAL A 49 3.54 2.83 -13.81
N LEU A 50 4.39 2.11 -13.09
CA LEU A 50 4.13 1.72 -11.71
C LEU A 50 4.91 2.59 -10.74
N LEU A 51 4.24 2.98 -9.66
CA LEU A 51 4.83 3.62 -8.49
C LEU A 51 4.53 2.75 -7.27
N ALA A 52 5.44 2.75 -6.31
CA ALA A 52 5.23 2.10 -5.02
C ALA A 52 4.86 3.17 -3.98
N HIS A 53 3.85 2.90 -3.16
CA HIS A 53 3.30 3.87 -2.22
C HIS A 53 3.47 3.35 -0.78
N ASP A 54 3.76 4.25 0.16
CA ASP A 54 3.85 3.95 1.60
C ASP A 54 4.79 2.78 1.95
N GLU A 55 5.92 2.67 1.23
CA GLU A 55 6.92 1.63 1.50
C GLU A 55 7.51 1.79 2.91
N ALA A 56 7.31 0.78 3.76
CA ALA A 56 7.68 0.81 5.17
C ALA A 56 9.15 0.50 5.42
N SER A 57 9.84 -0.08 4.43
CA SER A 57 11.22 -0.55 4.58
C SER A 57 12.01 -0.53 3.26
N PRO A 58 13.36 -0.49 3.31
CA PRO A 58 14.20 -0.70 2.15
C PRO A 58 13.95 -2.03 1.43
N GLU A 59 13.57 -3.08 2.17
CA GLU A 59 13.24 -4.40 1.64
C GLU A 59 11.98 -4.35 0.77
N GLU A 60 10.95 -3.62 1.21
CA GLU A 60 9.77 -3.37 0.39
C GLU A 60 10.11 -2.58 -0.88
N ARG A 61 11.01 -1.59 -0.78
CA ARG A 61 11.51 -0.87 -1.96
C ARG A 61 12.17 -1.79 -2.96
N ILE A 62 13.01 -2.72 -2.50
CA ILE A 62 13.63 -3.74 -3.35
C ILE A 62 12.56 -4.63 -4.00
N TYR A 63 11.59 -5.07 -3.22
CA TYR A 63 10.48 -5.91 -3.72
C TYR A 63 9.68 -5.21 -4.82
N PHE A 64 9.18 -3.99 -4.59
CA PHE A 64 8.37 -3.27 -5.58
C PHE A 64 9.17 -2.84 -6.81
N ARG A 65 10.46 -2.51 -6.65
CA ARG A 65 11.38 -2.34 -7.78
C ARG A 65 11.44 -3.60 -8.64
N GLY A 66 11.54 -4.77 -8.02
CA GLY A 66 11.51 -6.06 -8.71
C GLY A 66 10.22 -6.29 -9.51
N LEU A 67 9.09 -5.75 -9.07
CA LEU A 67 7.83 -5.77 -9.80
C LEU A 67 7.77 -4.76 -10.97
N GLY A 68 8.70 -3.81 -11.00
CA GLY A 68 8.84 -2.79 -12.03
C GLY A 68 8.36 -1.39 -11.61
N ALA A 69 8.17 -1.13 -10.31
CA ALA A 69 7.89 0.21 -9.81
C ALA A 69 9.09 1.14 -9.99
N ARG A 70 8.86 2.29 -10.64
CA ARG A 70 9.89 3.23 -11.10
C ARG A 70 10.19 4.36 -10.12
N ALA A 71 9.28 4.64 -9.20
CA ALA A 71 9.42 5.67 -8.18
C ALA A 71 8.89 5.18 -6.83
N SER A 72 9.41 5.78 -5.76
CA SER A 72 8.96 5.60 -4.38
C SER A 72 8.13 6.81 -3.98
N GLU A 73 6.85 6.60 -3.72
CA GLU A 73 5.88 7.61 -3.32
C GLU A 73 5.60 7.47 -1.82
N PHE A 74 5.70 8.56 -1.08
CA PHE A 74 5.51 8.60 0.38
C PHE A 74 6.26 7.50 1.15
N PRO A 75 7.57 7.30 0.94
CA PRO A 75 8.32 6.34 1.76
C PRO A 75 8.16 6.69 3.25
N LEU A 76 7.80 5.70 4.06
CA LEU A 76 7.47 5.93 5.47
C LEU A 76 8.71 6.13 6.35
N THR A 77 9.90 5.85 5.81
CA THR A 77 11.18 6.01 6.50
C THR A 77 12.21 6.69 5.61
N LEU A 78 13.17 7.36 6.27
CA LEU A 78 14.28 8.01 5.57
C LEU A 78 15.19 6.98 4.90
N GLU A 79 15.34 5.80 5.50
CA GLU A 79 16.07 4.66 4.97
C GLU A 79 15.49 4.20 3.64
N THR A 80 14.17 4.04 3.55
CA THR A 80 13.47 3.69 2.31
C THR A 80 13.67 4.76 1.24
N ALA A 81 13.51 6.05 1.61
CA ALA A 81 13.74 7.16 0.69
C ALA A 81 15.18 7.16 0.14
N LYS A 82 16.17 6.92 1.01
CA LYS A 82 17.58 6.81 0.61
C LYS A 82 17.81 5.60 -0.30
N ALA A 83 17.18 4.46 -0.03
CA ALA A 83 17.30 3.26 -0.86
C ALA A 83 16.76 3.48 -2.29
N ALA A 84 15.72 4.31 -2.45
CA ALA A 84 15.25 4.74 -3.77
C ALA A 84 16.27 5.67 -4.46
N ARG A 85 16.73 6.70 -3.74
CA ARG A 85 17.71 7.67 -4.28
C ARG A 85 19.03 7.04 -4.72
N GLN A 86 19.53 6.05 -3.98
CA GLN A 86 20.75 5.31 -4.32
C GLN A 86 20.66 4.59 -5.66
N MET A 87 19.45 4.21 -6.07
CA MET A 87 19.18 3.55 -7.36
C MET A 87 18.81 4.55 -8.47
N GLY A 88 18.93 5.85 -8.21
CA GLY A 88 18.59 6.91 -9.16
C GLY A 88 17.09 7.10 -9.38
N GLU A 89 16.27 6.64 -8.44
CA GLU A 89 14.81 6.68 -8.55
C GLU A 89 14.26 7.99 -7.98
N ASP A 90 13.09 8.39 -8.51
CA ASP A 90 12.35 9.52 -7.98
C ASP A 90 11.74 9.16 -6.62
N VAL A 91 11.83 10.09 -5.68
CA VAL A 91 11.13 10.05 -4.40
C VAL A 91 10.09 11.15 -4.40
N ILE A 92 8.82 10.76 -4.37
CA ILE A 92 7.69 11.67 -4.41
C ILE A 92 7.15 11.81 -2.99
N LEU A 93 7.09 13.05 -2.51
CA LEU A 93 6.43 13.42 -1.27
C LEU A 93 5.39 14.48 -1.61
N GLY A 94 4.20 14.37 -1.05
CA GLY A 94 3.22 15.45 -1.12
C GLY A 94 3.73 16.68 -0.38
N ALA A 95 3.38 17.88 -0.86
CA ALA A 95 3.51 19.10 -0.06
C ALA A 95 2.74 18.86 1.25
N PRO A 96 3.42 18.67 2.39
CA PRO A 96 2.78 18.06 3.53
C PRO A 96 1.66 18.98 3.99
N ASN A 97 0.50 18.46 4.36
CA ASN A 97 -0.63 19.28 4.80
C ASN A 97 -0.26 20.25 5.94
N VAL A 98 0.85 20.01 6.64
CA VAL A 98 1.52 20.96 7.55
C VAL A 98 1.85 22.31 6.91
N VAL A 99 2.30 22.36 5.64
CA VAL A 99 2.52 23.61 4.91
C VAL A 99 1.20 24.29 4.50
N ARG A 100 0.08 23.56 4.60
CA ARG A 100 -1.29 24.06 4.41
C ARG A 100 -2.05 24.28 5.72
N GLY A 101 -1.40 24.18 6.88
CA GLY A 101 -2.00 24.42 8.20
C GLY A 101 -2.62 23.21 8.92
N GLY A 102 -2.48 22.00 8.39
CA GLY A 102 -2.93 20.75 9.05
C GLY A 102 -3.65 19.79 8.10
N SER A 103 -3.77 18.51 8.49
CA SER A 103 -4.63 17.53 7.82
C SER A 103 -6.04 17.57 8.44
N HIS A 104 -7.07 17.69 7.62
CA HIS A 104 -8.47 17.54 8.05
C HIS A 104 -8.79 16.11 8.52
#